data_AF-A0A949XDN0-F1
#
_entry.id   AF-A0A949XDN0-F1
#
_cell.length_a   1.000
_cell.length_b   1.000
_cell.length_c   1.000
_cell.angle_alpha   90.00
_cell.angle_beta   90.00
_cell.angle_gamma   90.00
#
_symmetry.space_group_name_H-M   'P 1'
#
loop_
_entity.id
_entity.type
_entity.pdbx_description
1 polymer ?
#
loop_
_entity_poly.entity_id
_entity_poly.type
_entity_poly.pdbx_seq_one_letter_code
_entity_poly.pdbx_strand_id
1 'polypeptide(L)'
;IKGKRDKIRFVPVHATAQRLIDEYLTLAGHREAAAGPLFRPVKNNVTGDLDRQLNPNSVYRNIVQKYGLQTGVSVQVNGLCVHSLRATAATNALSHEADIAKVQEWLGHANVSTTRLYDRRKTRPEDSPTFRVRY
;
A
#
# COMPACT_ATOMS: atom_id res chain seq x y z
N ILE A 1 -2.45 -0.31 -12.93
CA ILE A 1 -1.45 -1.31 -12.49
C ILE A 1 -1.56 -2.56 -13.36
N LYS A 2 -0.44 -3.02 -13.93
CA LYS A 2 -0.37 -4.29 -14.70
C LYS A 2 -0.24 -5.45 -13.72
N GLY A 3 -1.29 -6.27 -13.61
CA GLY A 3 -1.35 -7.45 -12.77
C GLY A 3 -0.93 -8.73 -13.50
N LYS A 4 -1.07 -9.88 -12.81
CA LYS A 4 -0.82 -11.20 -13.40
C LYS A 4 -1.69 -11.41 -14.65
N ARG A 5 -1.11 -11.98 -15.72
CA ARG A 5 -1.73 -12.18 -17.05
C ARG A 5 -2.09 -10.89 -17.78
N ASP A 6 -1.28 -9.83 -17.59
CA ASP A 6 -1.48 -8.53 -18.23
C ASP A 6 -2.81 -7.84 -17.94
N LYS A 7 -3.46 -8.23 -16.83
CA LYS A 7 -4.72 -7.61 -16.42
C LYS A 7 -4.43 -6.21 -15.88
N ILE A 8 -4.93 -5.20 -16.58
CA ILE A 8 -4.88 -3.81 -16.12
C ILE A 8 -5.93 -3.61 -15.03
N ARG A 9 -5.51 -3.02 -13.92
CA ARG A 9 -6.38 -2.62 -12.80
C ARG A 9 -6.24 -1.14 -12.55
N PHE A 10 -7.36 -0.45 -12.38
CA PHE A 10 -7.40 0.93 -11.92
C PHE A 10 -7.49 0.94 -10.40
N VAL A 11 -6.58 1.68 -9.77
CA VAL A 11 -6.50 1.76 -8.31
C VAL A 11 -6.63 3.23 -7.96
N PRO A 12 -7.63 3.64 -7.15
CA PRO A 12 -7.75 5.01 -6.72
C PRO A 12 -6.53 5.38 -5.89
N VAL A 13 -6.03 6.60 -6.12
CA VAL A 13 -4.90 7.18 -5.38
C VAL A 13 -5.40 8.45 -4.72
N HIS A 14 -5.04 8.64 -3.45
CA HIS A 14 -5.40 9.86 -2.72
C HIS A 14 -4.72 11.09 -3.35
N ALA A 15 -5.43 12.22 -3.42
CA ALA A 15 -4.93 13.45 -4.05
C ALA A 15 -3.55 13.88 -3.51
N THR A 16 -3.32 13.75 -2.20
CA THR A 16 -2.00 14.01 -1.59
C THR A 16 -0.89 13.13 -2.15
N ALA A 17 -1.15 11.83 -2.35
CA ALA A 17 -0.16 10.92 -2.91
C ALA A 17 0.11 11.25 -4.39
N GLN A 18 -0.93 11.61 -5.15
CA GLN A 18 -0.78 12.06 -6.52
C GLN A 18 0.10 13.32 -6.61
N ARG A 19 -0.16 14.31 -5.75
CA ARG A 19 0.65 15.54 -5.66
C ARG A 19 2.12 15.24 -5.35
N LEU A 20 2.39 14.39 -4.35
CA LEU A 20 3.75 14.04 -3.95
C LEU A 20 4.51 13.26 -5.04
N ILE A 21 3.81 12.43 -5.82
CA ILE A 21 4.41 11.73 -6.97
C ILE A 21 4.79 12.74 -8.05
N ASP A 22 3.92 13.71 -8.37
CA ASP A 22 4.22 14.74 -9.37
C ASP A 22 5.41 15.63 -8.96
N GLU A 23 5.46 16.01 -7.68
CA GLU A 23 6.58 16.74 -7.08
C GLU A 23 7.89 15.94 -7.18
N TYR A 24 7.85 14.65 -6.82
CA TYR A 24 9.00 13.75 -6.97
C TYR A 24 9.48 13.67 -8.43
N LEU A 25 8.57 13.47 -9.39
CA LEU A 25 8.92 13.35 -10.80
C LEU A 25 9.55 14.63 -11.36
N THR A 26 9.06 15.78 -10.90
CA THR A 26 9.63 17.09 -11.24
C THR A 26 11.05 17.22 -10.70
N LEU A 27 11.26 16.94 -9.41
CA LEU A 27 12.56 17.02 -8.75
C LEU A 27 13.58 16.02 -9.30
N ALA A 28 13.11 14.83 -9.70
CA ALA A 28 13.95 13.78 -10.29
C ALA A 28 14.30 14.04 -11.77
N GLY A 29 13.65 15.02 -12.42
CA GLY A 29 13.96 15.44 -13.78
C GLY A 29 13.46 14.52 -14.90
N HIS A 30 12.60 13.54 -14.59
CA HIS A 30 12.09 12.57 -15.57
C HIS A 30 10.56 12.56 -15.69
N ARG A 31 9.90 13.66 -15.33
CA ARG A 31 8.44 13.83 -15.42
C ARG A 31 7.88 13.53 -16.82
N GLU A 32 8.57 13.99 -17.86
CA GLU A 32 8.15 13.81 -19.25
C GLU A 32 8.48 12.42 -19.82
N ALA A 33 9.23 11.59 -19.08
CA ALA A 33 9.63 10.25 -19.51
C ALA A 33 8.49 9.23 -19.30
N ALA A 34 7.46 9.31 -20.14
CA ALA A 34 6.23 8.51 -20.01
C ALA A 34 6.45 6.98 -20.06
N ALA A 35 7.49 6.51 -20.75
CA ALA A 35 7.78 5.08 -20.93
C ALA A 35 8.75 4.50 -19.87
N GLY A 36 9.25 5.33 -18.96
CA GLY A 36 10.26 4.93 -17.98
C GLY A 36 9.69 4.43 -16.65
N PRO A 37 10.53 3.85 -15.78
CA PRO A 37 10.15 3.52 -14.41
C PRO A 37 9.74 4.77 -13.64
N LEU A 38 8.59 4.69 -12.95
CA LEU A 38 8.11 5.79 -12.11
C LEU A 38 9.14 6.14 -11.04
N PHE A 39 9.57 5.15 -10.25
CA PHE A 39 10.59 5.30 -9.21
C PHE A 39 11.91 4.68 -9.66
N ARG A 40 12.97 5.48 -9.57
CA ARG A 40 14.33 5.15 -10.01
C ARG A 40 15.30 5.15 -8.82
N PRO A 41 16.39 4.35 -8.85
CA PRO A 41 17.44 4.43 -7.84
C PRO A 41 18.14 5.78 -7.89
N VAL A 42 18.53 6.31 -6.73
CA VAL A 42 19.35 7.54 -6.62
C VAL A 42 20.83 7.24 -6.79
N LYS A 43 21.24 5.99 -6.54
CA LYS A 43 22.62 5.52 -6.66
C LYS A 43 22.63 4.05 -7.09
N ASN A 44 23.52 3.71 -8.01
CA ASN A 44 23.74 2.34 -8.47
C ASN A 44 25.25 2.07 -8.61
N ASN A 45 25.85 1.41 -7.63
CA ASN A 45 27.29 1.13 -7.60
C ASN A 45 27.71 -0.06 -8.48
N VAL A 46 26.75 -0.79 -9.06
CA VAL A 46 27.05 -1.99 -9.86
C VAL A 46 27.18 -1.64 -11.33
N THR A 47 26.20 -0.93 -11.88
CA THR A 47 26.16 -0.60 -13.32
C THR A 47 26.19 0.89 -13.63
N GLY A 48 26.08 1.77 -12.62
CA GLY A 48 25.95 3.22 -12.82
C GLY A 48 24.59 3.67 -13.40
N ASP A 49 23.89 2.77 -14.09
CA ASP A 49 22.59 3.04 -14.71
C ASP A 49 21.48 3.33 -13.67
N LEU A 50 20.87 4.51 -13.80
CA LEU A 50 19.77 4.99 -12.98
C LEU A 50 18.41 4.96 -13.70
N ASP A 51 18.37 4.73 -15.02
CA ASP A 51 17.13 4.66 -15.80
C ASP A 51 16.48 3.28 -15.72
N ARG A 52 16.30 2.80 -14.49
CA ARG A 52 15.82 1.45 -14.18
C ARG A 52 14.89 1.47 -12.97
N GLN A 53 14.13 0.39 -12.82
CA GLN A 53 13.22 0.23 -11.68
C GLN A 53 14.00 0.23 -10.37
N LEU A 54 13.49 0.99 -9.39
CA LEU A 54 13.96 0.96 -8.01
C LEU A 54 13.90 -0.47 -7.47
N ASN A 55 14.96 -0.88 -6.76
CA ASN A 55 14.99 -2.19 -6.11
C ASN A 55 13.93 -2.24 -5.00
N PRO A 56 12.98 -3.21 -5.01
CA PRO A 56 11.96 -3.32 -3.98
C PRO A 56 12.53 -3.48 -2.56
N ASN A 57 13.70 -4.10 -2.42
CA ASN A 57 14.37 -4.25 -1.13
C ASN A 57 14.83 -2.89 -0.57
N SER A 58 15.17 -1.93 -1.43
CA SER A 58 15.51 -0.57 -1.01
C SER A 58 14.30 0.16 -0.43
N VAL A 59 13.08 -0.11 -0.92
CA VAL A 59 11.85 0.43 -0.31
C VAL A 59 11.71 -0.10 1.11
N TYR A 60 11.87 -1.40 1.32
CA TYR A 60 11.78 -1.99 2.66
C TYR A 60 12.85 -1.44 3.61
N ARG A 61 14.13 -1.48 3.21
CA ARG A 61 15.25 -1.10 4.09
C ARG A 61 15.37 0.41 4.31
N ASN A 62 15.26 1.19 3.24
CA ASN A 62 15.61 2.62 3.29
C ASN A 62 14.40 3.53 3.57
N ILE A 63 13.19 3.02 3.35
CA ILE A 63 11.95 3.79 3.58
C ILE A 63 11.21 3.20 4.77
N VAL A 64 10.72 1.96 4.66
CA VAL A 64 9.83 1.37 5.69
C VAL A 64 10.54 1.23 7.03
N GLN A 65 11.72 0.61 7.08
CA GLN A 65 12.46 0.46 8.33
C GLN A 65 12.94 1.81 8.88
N LYS A 66 13.44 2.69 8.03
CA LYS A 66 13.92 4.02 8.42
C LYS A 66 12.83 4.81 9.15
N TYR A 67 11.68 4.98 8.51
CA TYR A 67 10.58 5.76 9.10
C TYR A 67 9.91 5.00 10.26
N GLY A 68 9.83 3.67 10.20
CA GLY A 68 9.33 2.88 11.33
C GLY A 68 10.13 3.08 12.61
N LEU A 69 11.46 3.15 12.52
CA LEU A 69 12.32 3.46 13.67
C LEU A 69 12.09 4.88 14.20
N GLN A 70 11.91 5.86 13.32
CA GLN A 70 11.66 7.25 13.71
C GLN A 70 10.30 7.44 14.41
N THR A 71 9.30 6.63 14.08
CA THR A 71 7.97 6.69 14.69
C THR A 71 7.78 5.71 15.85
N GLY A 72 8.81 4.92 16.19
CA GLY A 72 8.70 3.84 17.20
C GLY A 72 7.86 2.64 16.75
N VAL A 73 7.46 2.58 15.48
CA VAL A 73 6.71 1.46 14.89
C VAL A 73 7.69 0.58 14.12
N SER A 74 8.41 -0.30 14.82
CA SER A 74 9.53 -1.03 14.23
C SER A 74 9.14 -2.43 13.74
N VAL A 75 10.06 -3.05 12.98
CA VAL A 75 9.96 -4.47 12.60
C VAL A 75 9.89 -5.35 13.84
N GLN A 76 10.73 -5.09 14.85
CA GLN A 76 10.80 -5.94 16.05
C GLN A 76 9.55 -5.82 16.93
N VAL A 77 8.99 -4.62 17.02
CA VAL A 77 7.87 -4.34 17.93
C VAL A 77 6.53 -4.66 17.27
N ASN A 78 6.35 -4.29 16.00
CA ASN A 78 5.05 -4.33 15.34
C ASN A 78 5.00 -5.24 14.10
N GLY A 79 6.10 -5.89 13.73
CA GLY A 79 6.18 -6.64 12.47
C GLY A 79 6.09 -5.76 11.23
N LEU A 80 6.53 -4.49 11.33
CA LEU A 80 6.42 -3.53 10.22
C LEU A 80 7.19 -4.00 8.98
N CYS A 81 6.46 -4.22 7.89
CA CYS A 81 6.98 -4.52 6.57
C CYS A 81 6.06 -3.98 5.47
N VAL A 82 6.50 -4.06 4.21
CA VAL A 82 5.71 -3.58 3.05
C VAL A 82 4.32 -4.24 2.99
N HIS A 83 4.24 -5.54 3.26
CA HIS A 83 2.96 -6.27 3.28
C HIS A 83 2.08 -5.87 4.47
N SER A 84 2.67 -5.55 5.62
CA SER A 84 1.91 -5.07 6.78
C SER A 84 1.23 -3.73 6.50
N LEU A 85 1.89 -2.80 5.79
CA LEU A 85 1.29 -1.52 5.40
C LEU A 85 0.03 -1.74 4.54
N ARG A 86 0.10 -2.70 3.61
CA ARG A 86 -1.04 -3.10 2.78
C ARG A 86 -2.16 -3.73 3.62
N ALA A 87 -1.82 -4.57 4.59
CA ALA A 87 -2.78 -5.15 5.54
C ALA A 87 -3.46 -4.09 6.40
N THR A 88 -2.71 -3.09 6.87
CA THR A 88 -3.24 -1.95 7.62
C THR A 88 -4.19 -1.13 6.76
N ALA A 89 -3.83 -0.85 5.49
CA ALA A 89 -4.71 -0.13 4.58
C ALA A 89 -6.05 -0.86 4.34
N ALA A 90 -6.01 -2.20 4.16
CA ALA A 90 -7.19 -3.03 4.02
C ALA A 90 -8.07 -3.02 5.28
N THR A 91 -7.44 -3.24 6.44
CA THR A 91 -8.12 -3.23 7.75
C THR A 91 -8.78 -1.88 7.99
N ASN A 92 -8.06 -0.78 7.79
CA ASN A 92 -8.59 0.58 8.00
C ASN A 92 -9.79 0.86 7.08
N ALA A 93 -9.71 0.52 5.80
CA ALA A 93 -10.83 0.72 4.88
C ALA A 93 -12.09 -0.03 5.37
N LEU A 94 -11.95 -1.29 5.78
CA LEU A 94 -13.07 -2.10 6.27
C LEU A 94 -13.60 -1.60 7.63
N SER A 95 -12.72 -1.16 8.53
CA SER A 95 -13.09 -0.55 9.81
C SER A 95 -13.88 0.74 9.64
N HIS A 96 -13.63 1.49 8.56
CA HIS A 96 -14.41 2.67 8.15
C HIS A 96 -15.55 2.33 7.18
N GLU A 97 -16.12 1.13 7.33
CA GLU A 97 -17.34 0.69 6.64
C GLU A 97 -17.25 0.60 5.11
N ALA A 98 -16.05 0.58 4.53
CA ALA A 98 -15.92 0.34 3.10
C ALA A 98 -16.50 -1.03 2.72
N ASP A 99 -17.14 -1.08 1.55
CA ASP A 99 -17.66 -2.31 0.96
C ASP A 99 -16.51 -3.30 0.71
N ILE A 100 -16.66 -4.52 1.22
CA ILE A 100 -15.66 -5.58 1.09
C ILE A 100 -15.40 -5.97 -0.37
N ALA A 101 -16.41 -5.86 -1.26
CA ALA A 101 -16.22 -6.10 -2.69
C ALA A 101 -15.31 -5.05 -3.32
N LYS A 102 -15.48 -3.77 -2.94
CA LYS A 102 -14.60 -2.67 -3.38
C LYS A 102 -13.19 -2.83 -2.83
N VAL A 103 -13.05 -3.21 -1.55
CA VAL A 103 -11.73 -3.49 -0.96
C VAL A 103 -11.06 -4.70 -1.63
N GLN A 104 -11.82 -5.75 -1.98
CA GLN A 104 -11.31 -6.89 -2.74
C GLN A 104 -10.77 -6.47 -4.10
N GLU A 105 -11.49 -5.64 -4.84
CA GLU A 105 -11.05 -5.11 -6.13
C GLU A 105 -9.80 -4.24 -5.99
N TRP A 106 -9.79 -3.34 -5.00
CA TRP A 106 -8.67 -2.45 -4.69
C TRP A 106 -7.39 -3.22 -4.36
N LEU A 107 -7.51 -4.28 -3.56
CA LEU A 107 -6.43 -5.22 -3.29
C LEU A 107 -6.17 -6.14 -4.49
N GLY A 108 -7.14 -6.32 -5.37
CA GLY A 108 -7.03 -7.19 -6.53
C GLY A 108 -6.93 -8.67 -6.15
N HIS A 109 -7.62 -9.04 -5.07
CA HIS A 109 -7.77 -10.42 -4.65
C HIS A 109 -8.74 -11.17 -5.57
N ALA A 110 -8.41 -12.41 -5.90
CA ALA A 110 -9.28 -13.25 -6.75
C ALA A 110 -10.46 -13.86 -5.96
N ASN A 111 -10.34 -13.96 -4.64
CA ASN A 111 -11.35 -14.55 -3.78
C ASN A 111 -11.58 -13.66 -2.56
N VAL A 112 -12.83 -13.23 -2.34
CA VAL A 112 -13.26 -12.41 -1.20
C VAL A 112 -12.83 -12.98 0.15
N SER A 113 -12.71 -14.31 0.29
CA SER A 113 -12.25 -14.96 1.51
C SER A 113 -10.87 -14.44 1.97
N THR A 114 -9.97 -14.11 1.04
CA THR A 114 -8.68 -13.52 1.38
C THR A 114 -8.80 -12.09 1.90
N THR A 115 -9.78 -11.32 1.42
CA THR A 115 -10.09 -9.98 1.93
C THR A 115 -10.75 -10.04 3.31
N ARG A 116 -11.59 -11.05 3.58
CA ARG A 116 -12.24 -11.24 4.89
C ARG A 116 -11.24 -11.40 6.03
N LEU A 117 -10.02 -11.86 5.77
CA LEU A 117 -8.95 -11.95 6.79
C LEU A 117 -8.59 -10.58 7.42
N TYR A 118 -8.89 -9.48 6.71
CA TYR A 118 -8.67 -8.11 7.20
C TYR A 118 -9.91 -7.49 7.86
N ASP A 119 -11.08 -8.13 7.79
CA ASP A 119 -12.31 -7.59 8.35
C ASP A 119 -12.42 -7.90 9.85
N ARG A 120 -12.11 -6.90 10.68
CA ARG A 120 -12.16 -7.00 12.14
C ARG A 120 -13.49 -6.53 12.74
N ARG A 121 -14.50 -6.17 11.94
CA ARG A 121 -15.78 -5.69 12.47
C ARG A 121 -16.53 -6.75 13.27
N LYS A 122 -16.39 -8.03 12.90
CA LYS A 122 -17.02 -9.15 13.61
C LYS A 122 -16.52 -9.36 15.05
N THR A 123 -15.40 -8.74 15.42
CA THR A 123 -14.85 -8.82 16.78
C THR A 123 -15.20 -7.61 17.64
N ARG A 124 -15.99 -6.65 17.12
CA ARG A 124 -16.42 -5.46 17.85
C ARG A 124 -17.64 -5.80 18.73
N PRO A 125 -17.57 -5.61 20.05
CA PRO A 125 -18.71 -5.85 20.93
C PRO A 125 -19.98 -5.12 20.47
N GLU A 126 -19.87 -3.88 20.00
CA GLU A 126 -20.98 -3.06 19.50
C GLU A 126 -21.67 -3.61 18.24
N ASP A 127 -20.98 -4.47 17.49
CA ASP A 127 -21.55 -5.14 16.31
C ASP A 127 -22.19 -6.49 16.66
N SER A 128 -22.12 -6.90 17.93
CA SER A 128 -22.84 -8.09 18.40
C SER A 128 -24.35 -7.86 18.35
N PRO A 129 -25.14 -8.87 17.92
CA PRO A 129 -26.59 -8.82 17.97
C PRO A 129 -27.13 -8.39 19.34
N THR A 130 -26.46 -8.79 20.41
CA THR A 130 -26.84 -8.47 21.79
C THR A 130 -26.86 -6.96 22.08
N PHE A 131 -25.95 -6.18 21.47
CA PHE A 131 -25.89 -4.72 21.67
C PHE A 131 -26.81 -3.94 20.73
N ARG A 132 -27.34 -4.59 19.69
CA ARG A 132 -28.25 -3.97 18.70
C ARG A 132 -29.74 -4.16 19.01
N VAL A 133 -30.09 -5.05 19.95
CA VAL A 133 -31.47 -5.20 20.42
C VAL A 133 -31.78 -4.06 21.40
N ARG A 134 -32.75 -3.21 21.07
CA ARG A 134 -33.36 -2.28 22.04
C ARG A 134 -34.54 -3.00 22.70
N TYR A 135 -34.52 -3.07 24.03
CA TYR A 135 -35.66 -3.50 24.85
C TYR A 135 -36.59 -2.30 25.12
#